data_AF-A0A0F5AR49-F1
#
_entry.id   AF-A0A0F5AR49-F1
#
_cell.length_a   1.000
_cell.length_b   1.000
_cell.length_c   1.000
_cell.angle_alpha   90.00
_cell.angle_beta   90.00
_cell.angle_gamma   90.00
#
_symmetry.space_group_name_H-M   'P 1'
#
loop_
_entity.id
_entity.type
_entity.pdbx_description
1 polymer ?
#
loop_
_entity_poly.entity_id
_entity_poly.type
_entity_poly.pdbx_seq_one_letter_code
_entity_poly.pdbx_strand_id
1 'polypeptide(L)'
;MKQENQNSEQKTPKGKGCLQAIIGIFVIAFALALFTDDEPAKDSTPVAQEQSATDQKIDGIINQAQPYKVGYSKDLSIGNRSRFNANITTADNLSDEQLLATAAQAAKDLQLKNRVQVASVNVMVNGAPKVTVNYAPDMKGWSGDYTGGRFVIE
;
A
#
# COMPACT_ATOMS: atom_id res chain seq x y z
N MET A 1 -69.50 -3.43 34.43
CA MET A 1 -68.51 -4.37 34.98
C MET A 1 -67.19 -3.60 34.99
N LYS A 2 -66.78 -2.85 36.03
CA LYS A 2 -66.56 -3.12 37.47
C LYS A 2 -65.47 -4.17 37.76
N GLN A 3 -64.27 -3.67 38.07
CA GLN A 3 -63.20 -4.11 39.00
C GLN A 3 -61.95 -3.28 38.60
N GLU A 4 -61.47 -2.23 39.26
CA GLU A 4 -61.25 -1.90 40.68
C GLU A 4 -60.11 -2.71 41.34
N ASN A 5 -59.11 -1.96 41.86
CA ASN A 5 -58.20 -2.27 42.98
C ASN A 5 -56.97 -3.18 42.72
N GLN A 6 -55.74 -2.98 43.24
CA GLN A 6 -55.07 -2.05 44.19
C GLN A 6 -53.57 -1.99 43.79
N ASN A 7 -52.88 -0.85 43.81
CA ASN A 7 -52.12 -0.26 44.92
C ASN A 7 -51.27 -1.24 45.76
N SER A 8 -49.94 -1.08 45.70
CA SER A 8 -49.06 -1.27 46.87
C SER A 8 -47.67 -0.69 46.61
N GLU A 9 -47.37 0.38 47.33
CA GLU A 9 -46.07 1.03 47.48
C GLU A 9 -45.06 0.18 48.29
N GLN A 10 -43.78 0.42 47.96
CA GLN A 10 -42.58 0.42 48.80
C GLN A 10 -42.18 -0.82 49.65
N LYS A 11 -40.97 -1.30 49.37
CA LYS A 11 -39.87 -1.34 50.38
C LYS A 11 -38.52 -1.61 49.71
N THR A 12 -37.61 -0.64 49.77
CA THR A 12 -36.19 -0.84 49.51
C THR A 12 -35.54 -1.67 50.62
N PRO A 13 -34.75 -2.70 50.29
CA PRO A 13 -33.72 -3.19 51.21
C PRO A 13 -32.38 -2.50 50.89
N LYS A 14 -31.92 -1.69 51.84
CA LYS A 14 -30.49 -1.37 52.01
C LYS A 14 -29.75 -2.64 52.43
N GLY A 15 -28.65 -2.97 51.76
CA GLY A 15 -27.63 -3.82 52.39
C GLY A 15 -26.81 -4.71 51.45
N LYS A 16 -25.57 -4.27 51.18
CA LYS A 16 -24.36 -5.09 50.98
C LYS A 16 -24.41 -6.15 49.87
N GLY A 17 -23.98 -5.77 48.67
CA GLY A 17 -23.78 -6.69 47.54
C GLY A 17 -22.67 -6.24 46.59
N CYS A 18 -21.45 -6.03 47.08
CA CYS A 18 -20.27 -5.76 46.23
C CYS A 18 -19.11 -6.76 46.45
N LEU A 19 -19.32 -7.86 47.20
CA LEU A 19 -18.23 -8.73 47.64
C LEU A 19 -18.35 -10.20 47.22
N GLN A 20 -19.06 -10.50 46.12
CA GLN A 20 -19.07 -11.87 45.57
C GLN A 20 -18.76 -11.96 44.06
N ALA A 21 -18.48 -10.85 43.38
CA ALA A 21 -18.09 -10.86 41.97
C ALA A 21 -16.56 -11.03 41.73
N ILE A 22 -15.73 -11.04 42.78
CA ILE A 22 -14.26 -10.97 42.63
C ILE A 22 -13.58 -12.35 42.64
N ILE A 23 -14.20 -13.39 43.21
CA ILE A 23 -13.55 -14.70 43.37
C ILE A 23 -13.60 -15.56 42.08
N GLY A 24 -14.57 -15.32 41.18
CA GLY A 24 -14.67 -16.05 39.91
C GLY A 24 -13.64 -15.68 38.84
N ILE A 25 -12.98 -14.52 38.96
CA ILE A 25 -12.06 -14.01 37.92
C ILE A 25 -10.63 -14.56 38.11
N PHE A 26 -10.23 -14.94 39.33
CA PHE A 26 -8.87 -15.40 39.60
C PHE A 26 -8.56 -16.83 39.15
N VAL A 27 -9.57 -17.70 38.99
CA VAL A 27 -9.35 -19.10 38.58
C VAL A 27 -9.11 -19.23 37.07
N ILE A 28 -9.68 -18.34 36.25
CA ILE A 28 -9.50 -18.37 34.79
C ILE A 28 -8.13 -17.79 34.38
N ALA A 29 -7.58 -16.85 35.15
CA ALA A 29 -6.26 -16.26 34.86
C ALA A 29 -5.09 -17.23 35.07
N PHE A 30 -5.22 -18.23 35.96
CA PHE A 30 -4.14 -19.18 36.24
C PHE A 30 -4.07 -20.35 35.24
N ALA A 31 -5.18 -20.66 34.55
CA ALA A 31 -5.22 -21.74 33.56
C ALA A 31 -4.57 -21.38 32.21
N LEU A 32 -4.44 -20.08 31.89
CA LEU A 32 -3.77 -19.61 30.66
C LEU A 32 -2.26 -19.39 30.83
N ALA A 33 -1.73 -19.45 32.05
CA ALA A 33 -0.30 -19.26 32.32
C ALA A 33 0.55 -20.54 32.12
N LEU A 34 -0.07 -21.69 31.81
CA LEU A 34 0.62 -22.97 31.58
C LEU A 34 0.74 -23.35 30.09
N PHE A 35 0.34 -22.46 29.17
CA PHE A 35 0.46 -22.65 27.72
C PHE A 35 1.12 -21.46 27.02
N THR A 36 1.96 -20.72 27.74
CA THR A 36 2.87 -19.78 27.08
C THR A 36 4.17 -20.53 26.82
N ASP A 37 4.19 -21.27 25.72
CA ASP A 37 5.44 -21.66 25.09
C ASP A 37 6.09 -20.34 24.65
N ASP A 38 7.16 -19.95 25.35
CA ASP A 38 7.96 -18.76 25.05
C ASP A 38 8.68 -18.98 23.72
N GLU A 39 7.97 -18.85 22.60
CA GLU A 39 8.63 -18.44 21.38
C GLU A 39 9.00 -16.96 21.55
N PRO A 40 10.29 -16.61 21.46
CA PRO A 40 10.69 -15.22 21.57
C PRO A 40 9.93 -14.44 20.50
N ALA A 41 9.18 -13.44 20.96
CA ALA A 41 8.54 -12.46 20.10
C ALA A 41 9.58 -12.00 19.08
N LYS A 42 9.40 -12.38 17.81
CA LYS A 42 10.26 -11.93 16.72
C LYS A 42 10.19 -10.41 16.74
N ASP A 43 11.30 -9.82 17.18
CA ASP A 43 11.59 -8.41 17.08
C ASP A 43 11.19 -7.97 15.67
N SER A 44 10.07 -7.25 15.58
CA SER A 44 9.63 -6.64 14.33
C SER A 44 10.50 -5.40 14.14
N THR A 45 11.80 -5.64 13.93
CA THR A 45 12.69 -4.64 13.36
C THR A 45 12.04 -4.22 12.05
N PRO A 46 11.84 -2.91 11.81
CA PRO A 46 11.45 -2.46 10.50
C PRO A 46 12.55 -2.95 9.56
N VAL A 47 12.22 -3.92 8.71
CA VAL A 47 13.12 -4.39 7.66
C VAL A 47 13.44 -3.15 6.86
N ALA A 48 14.66 -2.63 7.02
CA ALA A 48 15.18 -1.60 6.17
C ALA A 48 15.17 -2.23 4.78
N GLN A 49 14.15 -1.91 3.99
CA GLN A 49 14.01 -2.39 2.63
C GLN A 49 15.22 -1.85 1.89
N GLU A 50 16.18 -2.72 1.60
CA GLU A 50 17.39 -2.35 0.89
C GLU A 50 16.95 -1.75 -0.45
N GLN A 51 17.13 -0.43 -0.57
CA GLN A 51 16.63 0.30 -1.72
C GLN A 51 17.40 -0.17 -2.95
N SER A 52 16.69 -0.71 -3.94
CA SER A 52 17.27 -1.17 -5.21
C SER A 52 18.23 -0.14 -5.79
N ALA A 53 19.37 -0.57 -6.33
CA ALA A 53 20.32 0.30 -7.02
C ALA A 53 19.64 1.10 -8.16
N THR A 54 18.67 0.49 -8.84
CA THR A 54 17.85 1.15 -9.87
C THR A 54 17.00 2.28 -9.27
N ASP A 55 16.36 2.02 -8.13
CA ASP A 55 15.56 3.01 -7.42
C ASP A 55 16.42 4.18 -6.94
N GLN A 56 17.62 3.89 -6.39
CA GLN A 56 18.58 4.92 -5.96
C GLN A 56 19.05 5.78 -7.13
N LYS A 57 19.40 5.14 -8.26
CA LYS A 57 19.83 5.84 -9.48
C LYS A 57 18.72 6.76 -9.99
N ILE A 58 17.48 6.25 -10.10
CA ILE A 58 16.35 7.02 -10.61
C ILE A 58 16.02 8.18 -9.67
N ASP A 59 15.95 7.94 -8.36
CA ASP A 59 15.66 9.00 -7.40
C ASP A 59 16.74 10.10 -7.40
N GLY A 60 18.00 9.76 -7.73
CA GLY A 60 19.09 10.73 -7.91
C GLY A 60 19.02 11.60 -9.17
N ILE A 61 18.36 11.12 -10.23
CA ILE A 61 18.25 11.84 -11.52
C ILE A 61 16.84 12.39 -11.81
N ILE A 62 15.82 12.02 -11.03
CA ILE A 62 14.42 12.31 -11.36
C ILE A 62 14.12 13.81 -11.44
N ASN A 63 14.87 14.64 -10.71
CA ASN A 63 14.79 16.10 -10.78
C ASN A 63 15.26 16.69 -12.13
N GLN A 64 15.92 15.90 -12.98
CA GLN A 64 16.32 16.28 -14.34
C GLN A 64 15.23 16.00 -15.39
N ALA A 65 14.09 15.42 -14.96
CA ALA A 65 12.97 15.12 -15.84
C ALA A 65 12.51 16.37 -16.61
N GLN A 66 12.23 16.17 -17.89
CA GLN A 66 11.77 17.22 -18.79
C GLN A 66 10.27 17.12 -18.99
N PRO A 67 9.60 18.21 -19.44
CA PRO A 67 8.21 18.14 -19.83
C PRO A 67 7.96 17.06 -20.89
N TYR A 68 6.84 16.36 -20.76
CA TYR A 68 6.44 15.32 -21.69
C TYR A 68 4.98 15.48 -22.11
N LYS A 69 4.62 14.83 -23.22
CA LYS A 69 3.25 14.71 -23.71
C LYS A 69 2.90 13.25 -23.91
N VAL A 70 1.74 12.84 -23.40
CA VAL A 70 1.19 11.50 -23.65
C VAL A 70 0.57 11.52 -25.05
N GLY A 71 1.14 10.75 -25.97
CA GLY A 71 0.63 10.61 -27.34
C GLY A 71 -0.36 9.46 -27.49
N TYR A 72 -0.14 8.38 -26.73
CA TYR A 72 -1.01 7.21 -26.68
C TYR A 72 -1.04 6.67 -25.26
N SER A 73 -2.20 6.15 -24.85
CA SER A 73 -2.33 5.43 -23.59
C SER A 73 -3.43 4.39 -23.65
N LYS A 74 -3.28 3.33 -22.86
CA LYS A 74 -4.25 2.25 -22.74
C LYS A 74 -4.26 1.68 -21.34
N ASP A 75 -5.45 1.52 -20.78
CA ASP A 75 -5.67 0.68 -19.61
C ASP A 75 -5.54 -0.79 -20.01
N LEU A 76 -4.66 -1.50 -19.32
CA LEU A 76 -4.34 -2.91 -19.53
C LEU A 76 -4.61 -3.75 -18.27
N SER A 77 -5.47 -3.25 -17.38
CA SER A 77 -5.90 -3.94 -16.17
C SER A 77 -6.57 -5.26 -16.53
N ILE A 78 -6.03 -6.36 -16.00
CA ILE A 78 -6.56 -7.71 -16.19
C ILE A 78 -6.50 -8.46 -14.86
N GLY A 79 -7.59 -9.11 -14.49
CA GLY A 79 -7.71 -9.84 -13.24
C GLY A 79 -7.56 -8.91 -12.03
N ASN A 80 -6.69 -9.29 -11.09
CA ASN A 80 -6.52 -8.58 -9.81
C ASN A 80 -5.42 -7.51 -9.83
N ARG A 81 -4.88 -7.15 -11.01
CA ARG A 81 -3.82 -6.14 -11.12
C ARG A 81 -4.20 -5.02 -12.08
N SER A 82 -4.27 -3.79 -11.57
CA SER A 82 -4.54 -2.61 -12.39
C SER A 82 -3.26 -2.09 -13.05
N ARG A 83 -3.34 -1.83 -14.36
CA ARG A 83 -2.16 -1.55 -15.19
C ARG A 83 -2.48 -0.46 -16.21
N PHE A 84 -1.54 0.45 -16.40
CA PHE A 84 -1.63 1.51 -17.40
C PHE A 84 -0.40 1.51 -18.28
N ASN A 85 -0.55 1.56 -19.59
CA ASN A 85 0.56 1.71 -20.53
C ASN A 85 0.42 3.02 -21.31
N ALA A 86 1.52 3.75 -21.48
CA ALA A 86 1.53 4.99 -22.23
C ALA A 86 2.78 5.13 -23.09
N ASN A 87 2.61 5.78 -24.24
CA ASN A 87 3.70 6.28 -25.06
C ASN A 87 3.76 7.79 -24.86
N ILE A 88 4.93 8.28 -24.47
CA ILE A 88 5.17 9.70 -24.28
C ILE A 88 6.18 10.22 -25.29
N THR A 89 6.12 11.52 -25.54
CA THR A 89 7.10 12.27 -26.32
C THR A 89 7.66 13.38 -25.45
N THR A 90 8.92 13.75 -25.68
CA THR A 90 9.62 14.85 -24.99
C THR A 90 10.52 15.57 -26.00
N ALA A 91 11.41 16.46 -25.56
CA ALA A 91 12.35 17.14 -26.45
C ALA A 91 13.31 16.13 -27.13
N ASP A 92 13.70 16.40 -28.38
CA ASP A 92 14.47 15.45 -29.20
C ASP A 92 15.96 15.35 -28.81
N ASN A 93 16.50 16.37 -28.12
CA ASN A 93 17.94 16.50 -27.83
C ASN A 93 18.29 16.26 -26.36
N LEU A 94 17.62 15.30 -25.72
CA LEU A 94 17.88 14.96 -24.32
C LEU A 94 19.01 13.93 -24.17
N SER A 95 19.76 14.05 -23.09
CA SER A 95 20.68 12.98 -22.68
C SER A 95 19.91 11.72 -22.28
N ASP A 96 20.59 10.56 -22.28
CA ASP A 96 19.95 9.31 -21.86
C ASP A 96 19.48 9.36 -20.40
N GLU A 97 20.20 10.08 -19.52
CA GLU A 97 19.76 10.31 -18.13
C GLU A 97 18.49 11.17 -18.07
N GLN A 98 18.40 12.23 -18.87
CA GLN A 98 17.20 13.06 -18.94
C GLN A 98 16.01 12.28 -19.51
N LEU A 99 16.23 11.43 -20.51
CA LEU A 99 15.19 10.55 -21.05
C LEU A 99 14.70 9.56 -20.00
N LEU A 100 15.61 8.93 -19.26
CA LEU A 100 15.27 8.01 -18.18
C LEU A 100 14.54 8.71 -17.03
N ALA A 101 15.02 9.89 -16.60
CA ALA A 101 14.37 10.70 -15.59
C ALA A 101 12.94 11.10 -16.02
N THR A 102 12.78 11.51 -17.27
CA THR A 102 11.47 11.87 -17.85
C THR A 102 10.53 10.67 -17.90
N ALA A 103 11.02 9.50 -18.33
CA ALA A 103 10.25 8.25 -18.34
C ALA A 103 9.78 7.87 -16.93
N ALA A 104 10.70 7.90 -15.96
CA ALA A 104 10.43 7.55 -14.57
C ALA A 104 9.45 8.51 -13.90
N GLN A 105 9.61 9.82 -14.12
CA GLN A 105 8.67 10.83 -13.63
C GLN A 105 7.27 10.63 -14.25
N ALA A 106 7.20 10.43 -15.56
CA ALA A 106 5.93 10.16 -16.24
C ALA A 106 5.25 8.89 -15.74
N ALA A 107 6.01 7.81 -15.48
CA ALA A 107 5.46 6.57 -14.94
C ALA A 107 4.89 6.79 -13.53
N LYS A 108 5.60 7.52 -12.65
CA LYS A 108 5.10 7.95 -11.33
C LYS A 108 3.81 8.78 -11.46
N ASP A 109 3.82 9.81 -12.30
CA ASP A 109 2.67 10.70 -12.49
C ASP A 109 1.45 9.95 -13.01
N LEU A 110 1.63 9.08 -14.01
CA LEU A 110 0.54 8.32 -14.62
C LEU A 110 0.01 7.24 -13.68
N GLN A 111 0.87 6.63 -12.87
CA GLN A 111 0.45 5.71 -11.82
C GLN A 111 -0.46 6.44 -10.82
N LEU A 112 -0.05 7.59 -10.31
CA LEU A 112 -0.81 8.39 -9.35
C LEU A 112 -2.12 8.92 -9.95
N LYS A 113 -2.05 9.47 -11.17
CA LYS A 113 -3.19 10.05 -11.88
C LYS A 113 -4.29 9.03 -12.16
N ASN A 114 -3.91 7.85 -12.63
CA ASN A 114 -4.87 6.79 -12.98
C ASN A 114 -5.19 5.86 -11.82
N ARG A 115 -4.51 6.00 -10.67
CA ARG A 115 -4.69 5.15 -9.47
C ARG A 115 -4.53 3.65 -9.78
N VAL A 116 -3.57 3.32 -10.65
CA VAL A 116 -3.24 1.93 -11.01
C VAL A 116 -2.10 1.39 -10.15
N GLN A 117 -1.93 0.07 -10.09
CA GLN A 117 -0.82 -0.54 -9.34
C GLN A 117 0.50 -0.45 -10.10
N VAL A 118 0.46 -0.49 -11.44
CA VAL A 118 1.65 -0.38 -12.29
C VAL A 118 1.37 0.56 -13.47
N ALA A 119 2.31 1.47 -13.75
CA ALA A 119 2.33 2.23 -14.98
C ALA A 119 3.59 1.90 -15.80
N SER A 120 3.40 1.59 -17.08
CA SER A 120 4.46 1.40 -18.06
C SER A 120 4.50 2.60 -19.01
N VAL A 121 5.68 3.15 -19.21
CA VAL A 121 5.90 4.33 -20.06
C VAL A 121 7.00 4.03 -21.06
N ASN A 122 6.67 4.19 -22.34
CA ASN A 122 7.61 4.16 -23.45
C ASN A 122 7.89 5.60 -23.91
N VAL A 123 9.15 6.04 -23.83
CA VAL A 123 9.57 7.32 -24.40
C VAL A 123 9.84 7.14 -25.87
N MET A 124 9.02 7.76 -26.70
CA MET A 124 9.12 7.69 -28.15
C MET A 124 10.03 8.81 -28.65
N VAL A 125 11.10 8.44 -29.35
CA VAL A 125 12.02 9.35 -30.04
C VAL A 125 12.04 8.95 -31.51
N ASN A 126 11.76 9.89 -32.42
CA ASN A 126 11.66 9.63 -33.86
C ASN A 126 10.70 8.47 -34.22
N GLY A 127 9.62 8.32 -33.46
CA GLY A 127 8.60 7.27 -33.69
C GLY A 127 8.94 5.88 -33.15
N ALA A 128 10.11 5.68 -32.53
CA ALA A 128 10.52 4.42 -31.92
C ALA A 128 10.66 4.56 -30.39
N PRO A 129 10.36 3.51 -29.59
CA PRO A 129 10.61 3.52 -28.16
C PRO A 129 12.12 3.52 -27.91
N LYS A 130 12.63 4.49 -27.15
CA LYS A 130 14.05 4.59 -26.78
C LYS A 130 14.30 4.15 -25.33
N VAL A 131 13.36 4.43 -24.43
CA VAL A 131 13.44 4.04 -23.02
C VAL A 131 12.07 3.55 -22.58
N THR A 132 12.02 2.40 -21.93
CA THR A 132 10.81 1.88 -21.30
C THR A 132 11.01 1.78 -19.79
N VAL A 133 10.08 2.35 -19.04
CA VAL A 133 10.10 2.31 -17.57
C VAL A 133 8.76 1.85 -17.05
N ASN A 134 8.80 0.83 -16.20
CA ASN A 134 7.68 0.40 -15.37
C ASN A 134 7.86 0.96 -13.96
N TYR A 135 6.82 1.55 -13.41
CA TYR A 135 6.77 2.00 -12.03
C TYR A 135 5.64 1.31 -11.26
N ALA A 136 6.00 0.69 -10.13
CA ALA A 136 5.09 0.06 -9.21
C ALA A 136 5.51 0.36 -7.76
N PRO A 137 4.75 1.15 -6.97
CA PRO A 137 5.15 1.51 -5.62
C PRO A 137 5.16 0.31 -4.66
N ASP A 138 4.42 -0.75 -4.97
CA ASP A 138 4.38 -2.00 -4.20
C ASP A 138 5.55 -2.96 -4.52
N MET A 139 6.50 -2.54 -5.39
CA MET A 139 7.65 -3.32 -5.86
C MET A 139 7.26 -4.64 -6.52
N LYS A 140 6.02 -4.71 -7.02
CA LYS A 140 5.53 -5.84 -7.78
C LYS A 140 5.44 -5.44 -9.25
N GLY A 141 6.00 -6.26 -10.13
CA GLY A 141 6.08 -5.95 -11.55
C GLY A 141 4.73 -6.05 -12.26
N TRP A 142 4.79 -6.15 -13.58
CA TRP A 142 3.61 -6.30 -14.43
C TRP A 142 2.77 -7.53 -14.04
N SER A 143 3.41 -8.67 -13.75
CA SER A 143 2.75 -9.93 -13.35
C SER A 143 2.18 -9.89 -11.91
N GLY A 144 2.70 -9.01 -11.05
CA GLY A 144 2.43 -9.02 -9.61
C GLY A 144 3.52 -9.69 -8.78
N ASP A 145 4.55 -10.26 -9.42
CA ASP A 145 5.71 -10.82 -8.74
C ASP A 145 6.65 -9.72 -8.27
N TYR A 146 7.39 -9.98 -7.20
CA TYR A 146 8.34 -9.03 -6.65
C TYR A 146 9.52 -8.80 -7.61
N THR A 147 9.81 -7.54 -7.91
CA THR A 147 10.85 -7.14 -8.88
C THR A 147 12.13 -6.64 -8.23
N GLY A 148 12.20 -6.58 -6.91
CA GLY A 148 13.38 -6.06 -6.18
C GLY A 148 13.46 -4.54 -6.10
N GLY A 149 12.65 -3.81 -6.86
CA GLY A 149 12.62 -2.34 -6.91
C GLY A 149 11.25 -1.82 -7.36
N ARG A 150 10.99 -0.52 -7.12
CA ARG A 150 9.78 0.14 -7.61
C ARG A 150 9.87 0.44 -9.09
N PHE A 151 11.08 0.61 -9.60
CA PHE A 151 11.34 0.84 -11.01
C PHE A 151 11.95 -0.38 -11.68
N VAL A 152 11.43 -0.69 -12.87
CA VAL A 152 12.02 -1.66 -13.80
C VAL A 152 12.24 -0.95 -15.12
N ILE A 153 13.48 -1.02 -15.63
CA ILE A 153 13.87 -0.46 -16.92
C ILE A 153 13.93 -1.64 -17.89
N GLU A 154 13.29 -1.50 -19.06
CA GLU A 154 13.25 -2.50 -20.14
C GLU A 154 13.96 -2.01 -21.40
#